data_AF-A0A8K1FE79-F1
#
_entry.id   AF-A0A8K1FE79-F1
#
_cell.length_a   1.000
_cell.length_b   1.000
_cell.length_c   1.000
_cell.angle_alpha   90.00
_cell.angle_beta   90.00
_cell.angle_gamma   90.00
#
_symmetry.space_group_name_H-M   'P 1'
#
loop_
_entity.id
_entity.type
_entity.pdbx_description
1 polymer ?
#
loop_
_entity_poly.entity_id
_entity_poly.type
_entity_poly.pdbx_seq_one_letter_code
_entity_poly.pdbx_strand_id
1 'polypeptide(L)'
;MNQAVLEMETSSLQELFKGSVLESPEISVWEASGGLGRRDAESPNAVSQLDMATTIKSGGHSPDLERDSMNEQNLSPLELKRLRNRECMRRSRRRKQDEINTMKQEIAELEAQVHKLQIQKQSQLSTIQTQMTALAPADTNPNDPSSITQLQQVADAIQQENFELRDEIRSKQKFHESIALLLEQEEQRQQIDNQEREFEKHIPEQFSWLQYALPVLSLRSFSPLDVTKLVQESCALILSSAGRADSHMPNSNRVLGWTDKRIVDDKWVQFIFGKDFIHEDLESVVAKSWEVNSNIERINVFQPRLQSMVLLQRWDEDTVVIARNLFVPDEGSDGTEIDLNFCTVMLLFRLKTAHGYIIGTRSLMPETINDSLRLAGEYRTTCVHLCYGLLFTPLAQGFNVKFGGRGGNANQLYVQVCAMDALLAILRWENFCIAPLNRIGMGDS
;
A
#
# COMPACT_ATOMS: atom_id res chain seq x y z
N MET A 1 7.55 -13.36 -22.15
CA MET A 1 9.03 -13.40 -22.05
C MET A 1 9.56 -13.30 -20.60
N ASN A 2 8.72 -13.00 -19.60
CA ASN A 2 9.14 -12.82 -18.19
C ASN A 2 9.07 -14.10 -17.31
N GLN A 3 8.62 -15.23 -17.83
CA GLN A 3 8.42 -16.45 -17.03
C GLN A 3 9.67 -17.35 -17.00
N ALA A 4 10.50 -17.31 -18.03
CA ALA A 4 11.73 -18.10 -18.12
C ALA A 4 12.89 -17.55 -17.28
N VAL A 5 12.85 -16.26 -16.91
CA VAL A 5 13.88 -15.64 -16.05
C VAL A 5 13.64 -15.98 -14.58
N LEU A 6 12.39 -16.12 -14.15
CA LEU A 6 12.07 -16.57 -12.78
C LEU A 6 12.48 -18.03 -12.52
N GLU A 7 12.40 -18.91 -13.52
CA GLU A 7 12.73 -20.32 -13.33
C GLU A 7 14.25 -20.56 -13.18
N MET A 8 15.11 -19.77 -13.84
CA MET A 8 16.57 -19.89 -13.69
C MET A 8 17.08 -19.40 -12.33
N GLU A 9 16.45 -18.41 -11.71
CA GLU A 9 16.89 -17.87 -10.41
C GLU A 9 16.51 -18.76 -9.21
N THR A 10 15.49 -19.62 -9.35
CA THR A 10 15.11 -20.58 -8.30
C THR A 10 16.14 -21.67 -8.05
N SER A 11 17.00 -22.00 -9.03
CA SER A 11 18.12 -22.94 -8.83
C SER A 11 19.22 -22.37 -7.93
N SER A 12 19.44 -21.05 -7.95
CA SER A 12 20.48 -20.39 -7.14
C SER A 12 20.12 -20.39 -5.64
N LEU A 13 18.82 -20.33 -5.31
CA LEU A 13 18.34 -20.43 -3.93
C LEU A 13 18.43 -21.86 -3.36
N GLN A 14 18.55 -22.90 -4.20
CA GLN A 14 18.73 -24.28 -3.74
C GLN A 14 20.17 -24.56 -3.26
N GLU A 15 21.18 -23.83 -3.73
CA GLU A 15 22.57 -24.02 -3.30
C GLU A 15 22.86 -23.43 -1.90
N LEU A 16 22.11 -22.42 -1.46
CA LEU A 16 22.21 -21.86 -0.11
C LEU A 16 21.75 -22.82 1.02
N PHE A 17 21.11 -23.95 0.68
CA PHE A 17 20.70 -24.98 1.64
C PHE A 17 21.81 -25.97 2.02
N LYS A 18 23.00 -25.88 1.41
CA LYS A 18 24.10 -26.83 1.68
C LYS A 18 25.37 -26.13 2.15
N GLY A 19 25.45 -25.94 3.47
CA GLY A 19 26.72 -25.95 4.20
C GLY A 19 27.23 -24.60 4.68
N SER A 20 27.36 -24.47 5.99
CA SER A 20 28.62 -24.03 6.64
C SER A 20 28.42 -24.01 8.15
N VAL A 21 28.97 -25.03 8.79
CA VAL A 21 29.37 -25.03 10.21
C VAL A 21 30.69 -24.30 10.26
N LEU A 22 30.76 -23.16 10.94
CA LEU A 22 32.03 -22.57 11.38
C LEU A 22 31.87 -21.96 12.77
N GLU A 23 32.76 -22.41 13.64
CA GLU A 23 32.90 -22.11 15.07
C GLU A 23 33.30 -20.65 15.31
N SER A 24 32.77 -20.06 16.38
CA SER A 24 33.25 -18.79 16.94
C SER A 24 34.11 -19.07 18.18
N PRO A 25 35.22 -18.35 18.40
CA PRO A 25 35.86 -18.30 19.71
C PRO A 25 35.37 -17.10 20.53
N GLU A 26 35.21 -17.37 21.82
CA GLU A 26 34.97 -16.45 22.94
C GLU A 26 36.03 -15.34 23.03
N ILE A 27 35.71 -14.20 23.67
CA ILE A 27 36.59 -13.51 24.64
C ILE A 27 35.87 -12.36 25.39
N SER A 28 36.02 -12.49 26.71
CA SER A 28 35.86 -11.65 27.92
C SER A 28 35.55 -10.14 27.92
N VAL A 29 34.57 -9.86 28.78
CA VAL A 29 34.25 -8.72 29.66
C VAL A 29 35.45 -7.95 30.25
N TRP A 30 35.33 -6.61 30.29
CA TRP A 30 36.02 -5.72 31.23
C TRP A 30 35.03 -4.69 31.80
N GLU A 31 34.92 -4.65 33.13
CA GLU A 31 34.22 -3.62 33.93
C GLU A 31 35.12 -2.39 34.16
N ALA A 32 34.53 -1.18 34.18
CA ALA A 32 35.04 -0.05 34.96
C ALA A 32 33.98 1.07 35.15
N SER A 33 33.38 1.07 36.34
CA SER A 33 33.22 2.18 37.30
C SER A 33 33.26 3.66 36.87
N GLY A 34 32.15 4.37 37.16
CA GLY A 34 32.12 5.50 38.10
C GLY A 34 32.16 6.94 37.57
N GLY A 35 31.22 7.78 38.04
CA GLY A 35 31.42 9.25 38.07
C GLY A 35 30.16 10.12 38.04
N LEU A 36 29.66 10.48 39.23
CA LEU A 36 28.57 11.42 39.51
C LEU A 36 28.85 12.88 39.09
N GLY A 37 27.79 13.63 38.75
CA GLY A 37 27.83 15.09 38.67
C GLY A 37 26.45 15.75 38.48
N ARG A 38 25.72 15.97 39.58
CA ARG A 38 24.48 16.80 39.66
C ARG A 38 24.78 18.29 39.43
N ARG A 39 23.84 19.02 38.82
CA ARG A 39 23.44 20.36 39.26
C ARG A 39 22.04 20.74 38.75
N ASP A 40 21.22 21.11 39.73
CA ASP A 40 19.89 21.77 39.72
C ASP A 40 19.91 23.09 38.92
N ALA A 41 18.84 23.82 38.60
CA ALA A 41 17.38 23.72 38.50
C ALA A 41 16.96 25.06 37.85
N GLU A 42 15.73 25.14 37.33
CA GLU A 42 14.78 26.28 37.46
C GLU A 42 13.91 26.46 36.20
N SER A 43 12.61 26.33 36.45
CA SER A 43 11.50 26.78 35.62
C SER A 43 10.75 27.85 36.44
N PRO A 44 9.96 28.73 35.82
CA PRO A 44 8.53 28.56 36.06
C PRO A 44 7.59 29.00 34.91
N ASN A 45 6.48 28.25 34.82
CA ASN A 45 5.07 28.63 34.60
C ASN A 45 4.70 29.81 33.68
N ALA A 46 3.73 29.57 32.78
CA ALA A 46 2.34 30.00 33.01
C ALA A 46 1.36 29.53 31.91
N VAL A 47 0.20 29.12 32.38
CA VAL A 47 -1.02 28.70 31.68
C VAL A 47 -1.83 29.92 31.22
N SER A 48 -2.53 29.84 30.08
CA SER A 48 -3.92 30.35 29.95
C SER A 48 -4.63 29.83 28.70
N GLN A 49 -5.78 29.21 28.96
CA GLN A 49 -6.87 28.87 28.03
C GLN A 49 -7.62 30.14 27.58
N LEU A 50 -8.30 30.10 26.42
CA LEU A 50 -9.75 30.36 26.31
C LEU A 50 -10.28 30.16 24.86
N ASP A 51 -11.18 29.19 24.72
CA ASP A 51 -12.51 29.20 24.08
C ASP A 51 -12.83 29.80 22.69
N MET A 52 -13.25 28.89 21.81
CA MET A 52 -14.54 28.78 21.09
C MET A 52 -15.35 30.05 20.73
N ALA A 53 -15.67 30.21 19.43
CA ALA A 53 -17.00 29.92 18.86
C ALA A 53 -17.23 30.50 17.44
N THR A 54 -17.52 29.59 16.51
CA THR A 54 -18.58 29.56 15.47
C THR A 54 -19.14 30.87 14.87
N THR A 55 -19.17 30.96 13.53
CA THR A 55 -20.35 31.44 12.76
C THR A 55 -20.32 30.92 11.31
N ILE A 56 -21.36 30.17 10.96
CA ILE A 56 -21.74 29.76 9.59
C ILE A 56 -22.52 30.93 8.94
N LYS A 57 -22.18 31.31 7.71
CA LYS A 57 -23.12 31.94 6.77
C LYS A 57 -22.88 31.48 5.34
N SER A 58 -23.90 30.82 4.81
CA SER A 58 -24.16 30.52 3.40
C SER A 58 -24.40 31.78 2.58
N GLY A 59 -23.91 31.82 1.34
CA GLY A 59 -24.30 32.82 0.35
C GLY A 59 -23.44 32.75 -0.89
N GLY A 60 -23.88 32.00 -1.90
CA GLY A 60 -23.27 32.02 -3.22
C GLY A 60 -23.57 33.33 -3.95
N HIS A 61 -22.52 34.01 -4.39
CA HIS A 61 -22.47 34.83 -5.60
C HIS A 61 -20.98 34.97 -5.97
N SER A 62 -20.63 34.58 -7.20
CA SER A 62 -19.31 34.85 -7.77
C SER A 62 -19.25 36.30 -8.26
N PRO A 63 -18.21 37.06 -7.88
CA PRO A 63 -17.75 38.17 -8.70
C PRO A 63 -16.21 38.20 -8.72
N ASP A 64 -15.57 37.30 -9.47
CA ASP A 64 -14.10 37.26 -9.62
C ASP A 64 -13.68 37.29 -11.10
N LEU A 65 -14.26 38.23 -11.84
CA LEU A 65 -13.71 38.69 -13.11
C LEU A 65 -13.43 40.19 -12.93
N GLU A 66 -12.19 40.52 -12.54
CA GLU A 66 -11.45 41.74 -12.97
C GLU A 66 -10.27 42.17 -12.05
N ARG A 67 -9.97 41.51 -10.92
CA ARG A 67 -8.95 42.03 -9.97
C ARG A 67 -7.49 41.59 -10.14
N ASP A 68 -7.15 40.61 -10.96
CA ASP A 68 -5.79 40.03 -10.96
C ASP A 68 -4.78 40.70 -11.92
N SER A 69 -5.13 41.78 -12.62
CA SER A 69 -4.18 42.43 -13.56
C SER A 69 -3.28 43.51 -12.93
N MET A 70 -3.43 43.81 -11.64
CA MET A 70 -2.69 44.89 -10.97
C MET A 70 -1.98 44.40 -9.71
N ASN A 71 -0.83 43.72 -9.85
CA ASN A 71 0.41 43.98 -9.08
C ASN A 71 1.57 43.00 -9.42
N GLU A 72 1.89 42.73 -10.69
CA GLU A 72 3.02 41.84 -11.04
C GLU A 72 4.41 42.39 -10.65
N GLN A 73 4.50 43.69 -10.32
CA GLN A 73 5.78 44.40 -10.16
C GLN A 73 6.40 44.32 -8.74
N ASN A 74 5.70 43.77 -7.74
CA ASN A 74 6.17 43.73 -6.33
C ASN A 74 6.27 42.31 -5.73
N LEU A 75 6.18 41.26 -6.56
CA LEU A 75 6.17 39.87 -6.08
C LEU A 75 7.58 39.28 -6.04
N SER A 76 7.86 38.50 -4.99
CA SER A 76 9.10 37.74 -4.88
C SER A 76 9.28 36.80 -6.07
N PRO A 77 10.52 36.50 -6.52
CA PRO A 77 10.77 35.54 -7.61
C PRO A 77 10.07 34.18 -7.40
N LEU A 78 9.90 33.75 -6.14
CA LEU A 78 9.18 32.52 -5.78
C LEU A 78 7.67 32.65 -5.98
N GLU A 79 7.10 33.82 -5.68
CA GLU A 79 5.67 34.10 -5.83
C GLU A 79 5.29 34.25 -7.31
N LEU A 80 6.15 34.88 -8.12
CA LEU A 80 6.04 34.91 -9.58
C LEU A 80 6.03 33.51 -10.19
N LYS A 81 6.87 32.59 -9.68
CA LYS A 81 6.90 31.19 -10.13
C LYS A 81 5.61 30.45 -9.76
N ARG A 82 5.08 30.68 -8.54
CA ARG A 82 3.79 30.10 -8.08
C ARG A 82 2.61 30.63 -8.89
N LEU A 83 2.57 31.93 -9.19
CA LEU A 83 1.55 32.55 -10.04
C LEU A 83 1.60 32.01 -11.47
N ARG A 84 2.78 31.90 -12.08
CA ARG A 84 2.94 31.31 -13.41
C ARG A 84 2.53 29.84 -13.45
N ASN A 85 2.83 29.07 -12.41
CA ASN A 85 2.38 27.68 -12.31
C ASN A 85 0.85 27.59 -12.19
N ARG A 86 0.23 28.42 -11.33
CA ARG A 86 -1.23 28.50 -11.17
C ARG A 86 -1.92 28.88 -12.49
N GLU A 87 -1.38 29.84 -13.21
CA GLU A 87 -1.92 30.27 -14.51
C GLU A 87 -1.71 29.20 -15.60
N CYS A 88 -0.58 28.49 -15.60
CA CYS A 88 -0.34 27.35 -16.50
C CYS A 88 -1.36 26.22 -16.25
N MET A 89 -1.59 25.87 -14.98
CA MET A 89 -2.59 24.87 -14.59
C MET A 89 -4.01 25.32 -14.96
N ARG A 90 -4.34 26.60 -14.79
CA ARG A 90 -5.64 27.16 -15.20
C ARG A 90 -5.84 27.08 -16.71
N ARG A 91 -4.81 27.44 -17.50
CA ARG A 91 -4.82 27.31 -18.96
C ARG A 91 -4.95 25.85 -19.41
N SER A 92 -4.28 24.92 -18.74
CA SER A 92 -4.42 23.49 -19.04
C SER A 92 -5.82 22.97 -18.75
N ARG A 93 -6.42 23.34 -17.61
CA ARG A 93 -7.80 22.98 -17.28
C ARG A 93 -8.79 23.58 -18.27
N ARG A 94 -8.57 24.84 -18.68
CA ARG A 94 -9.40 25.50 -19.69
C ARG A 94 -9.31 24.82 -21.05
N ARG A 95 -8.12 24.46 -21.51
CA ARG A 95 -7.93 23.68 -22.76
C ARG A 95 -8.63 22.33 -22.72
N LYS A 96 -8.50 21.57 -21.62
CA LYS A 96 -9.23 20.31 -21.44
C LYS A 96 -10.75 20.53 -21.45
N GLN A 97 -11.23 21.59 -20.81
CA GLN A 97 -12.65 21.93 -20.81
C GLN A 97 -13.15 22.31 -22.21
N ASP A 98 -12.37 23.11 -22.94
CA ASP A 98 -12.68 23.52 -24.31
C ASP A 98 -12.69 22.31 -25.24
N GLU A 99 -11.72 21.39 -25.12
CA GLU A 99 -11.65 20.13 -25.87
C GLU A 99 -12.85 19.22 -25.58
N ILE A 100 -13.26 19.09 -24.31
CA ILE A 100 -14.49 18.39 -23.92
C ILE A 100 -15.73 19.05 -24.52
N ASN A 101 -15.78 20.38 -24.54
CA ASN A 101 -16.90 21.10 -25.13
C ASN A 101 -16.95 20.94 -26.66
N THR A 102 -15.81 20.90 -27.33
CA THR A 102 -15.70 20.58 -28.76
C THR A 102 -16.18 19.16 -29.03
N MET A 103 -15.73 18.17 -28.25
CA MET A 103 -16.22 16.78 -28.39
C MET A 103 -17.73 16.67 -28.17
N LYS A 104 -18.29 17.43 -27.21
CA LYS A 104 -19.75 17.48 -26.99
C LYS A 104 -20.50 18.10 -28.17
N GLN A 105 -19.94 19.13 -28.81
CA GLN A 105 -20.50 19.71 -30.03
C GLN A 105 -20.45 18.71 -31.20
N GLU A 106 -19.32 18.01 -31.38
CA GLU A 106 -19.20 16.97 -32.41
C GLU A 106 -20.20 15.83 -32.20
N ILE A 107 -20.41 15.39 -30.95
CA ILE A 107 -21.43 14.39 -30.62
C ILE A 107 -22.83 14.91 -30.98
N ALA A 108 -23.17 16.14 -30.60
CA ALA A 108 -24.48 16.72 -30.93
C ALA A 108 -24.69 16.86 -32.45
N GLU A 109 -23.64 17.19 -33.21
CA GLU A 109 -23.70 17.24 -34.67
C GLU A 109 -23.89 15.85 -35.28
N LEU A 110 -23.18 14.83 -34.77
CA LEU A 110 -23.33 13.44 -35.21
C LEU A 110 -24.73 12.90 -34.88
N GLU A 111 -25.25 13.18 -33.69
CA GLU A 111 -26.62 12.82 -33.30
C GLU A 111 -27.66 13.49 -34.21
N ALA A 112 -27.46 14.76 -34.57
CA ALA A 112 -28.31 15.46 -35.51
C ALA A 112 -28.24 14.87 -36.93
N GLN A 113 -27.05 14.46 -37.39
CA GLN A 113 -26.87 13.78 -38.67
C GLN A 113 -27.56 12.41 -38.70
N VAL A 114 -27.43 11.63 -37.63
CA VAL A 114 -28.13 10.34 -37.48
C VAL A 114 -29.64 10.55 -37.52
N HIS A 115 -30.17 11.51 -36.76
CA HIS A 115 -31.59 11.83 -36.76
C HIS A 115 -32.09 12.28 -38.15
N LYS A 116 -31.29 13.07 -38.87
CA LYS A 116 -31.59 13.50 -40.24
C LYS A 116 -31.60 12.33 -41.23
N LEU A 117 -30.65 11.42 -41.14
CA LEU A 117 -30.61 10.19 -41.94
C LEU A 117 -31.79 9.27 -41.63
N GLN A 118 -32.22 9.22 -40.37
CA GLN A 118 -33.37 8.45 -39.93
C GLN A 118 -34.68 9.02 -40.47
N ILE A 119 -34.85 10.35 -40.46
CA ILE A 119 -35.97 11.04 -41.10
C ILE A 119 -35.94 10.83 -42.62
N GLN A 120 -34.77 10.94 -43.27
CA GLN A 120 -34.64 10.68 -44.70
C GLN A 120 -35.03 9.24 -45.04
N LYS A 121 -34.57 8.26 -44.26
CA LYS A 121 -34.95 6.85 -44.43
C LYS A 121 -36.45 6.64 -44.22
N GLN A 122 -37.06 7.28 -43.23
CA GLN A 122 -38.50 7.21 -42.98
C GLN A 122 -39.31 7.86 -44.12
N SER A 123 -38.81 8.96 -44.68
CA SER A 123 -39.42 9.68 -45.81
C SER A 123 -39.28 8.92 -47.15
N GLN A 124 -38.17 8.22 -47.35
CA GLN A 124 -37.98 7.31 -48.47
C GLN A 124 -38.92 6.11 -48.36
N LEU A 125 -39.04 5.51 -47.16
CA LEU A 125 -39.99 4.43 -46.90
C LEU A 125 -41.44 4.87 -47.13
N SER A 126 -41.83 6.06 -46.67
CA SER A 126 -43.19 6.57 -46.90
C SER A 126 -43.43 7.00 -48.35
N THR A 127 -42.42 7.51 -49.06
CA THR A 127 -42.53 7.81 -50.51
C THR A 127 -42.66 6.54 -51.33
N ILE A 128 -41.92 5.47 -51.01
CA ILE A 128 -42.06 4.14 -51.63
C ILE A 128 -43.45 3.57 -51.34
N GLN A 129 -43.94 3.71 -50.10
CA GLN A 129 -45.27 3.22 -49.71
C GLN A 129 -46.41 4.03 -50.37
N THR A 130 -46.23 5.34 -50.57
CA THR A 130 -47.20 6.20 -51.27
C THR A 130 -47.16 6.00 -52.78
N GLN A 131 -45.98 5.76 -53.38
CA GLN A 131 -45.83 5.38 -54.79
C GLN A 131 -46.40 3.99 -55.08
N MET A 132 -46.29 3.02 -54.14
CA MET A 132 -46.98 1.72 -54.22
C MET A 132 -48.51 1.83 -54.10
N THR A 133 -49.04 2.92 -53.53
CA THR A 133 -50.49 3.13 -53.37
C THR A 133 -51.09 3.99 -54.50
N ALA A 134 -50.28 4.85 -55.14
CA ALA A 134 -50.70 5.74 -56.24
C ALA A 134 -50.45 5.16 -57.65
N LEU A 135 -49.59 4.14 -57.78
CA LEU A 135 -49.42 3.33 -58.98
C LEU A 135 -50.06 1.96 -58.74
N ALA A 136 -51.39 1.91 -58.81
CA ALA A 136 -52.07 0.70 -59.24
C ALA A 136 -52.32 0.79 -60.75
N PRO A 137 -51.39 0.31 -61.60
CA PRO A 137 -51.79 -0.27 -62.87
C PRO A 137 -51.90 -1.78 -62.69
N ALA A 138 -53.03 -2.32 -63.16
CA ALA A 138 -53.03 -3.65 -63.74
C ALA A 138 -51.86 -3.73 -64.74
N ASP A 139 -51.15 -4.86 -64.75
CA ASP A 139 -49.97 -5.15 -65.57
C ASP A 139 -48.63 -4.56 -65.10
N THR A 140 -48.08 -5.12 -64.02
CA THR A 140 -46.64 -5.43 -63.97
C THR A 140 -46.43 -6.74 -63.23
N ASN A 141 -45.82 -7.69 -63.93
CA ASN A 141 -45.66 -9.07 -63.51
C ASN A 141 -44.73 -9.12 -62.27
N PRO A 142 -45.18 -9.63 -61.11
CA PRO A 142 -44.44 -9.55 -59.83
C PRO A 142 -43.22 -10.50 -59.73
N ASN A 143 -42.69 -10.95 -60.86
CA ASN A 143 -41.80 -12.11 -60.95
C ASN A 143 -40.55 -11.86 -61.82
N ASP A 144 -40.03 -10.63 -61.89
CA ASP A 144 -38.71 -10.38 -62.50
C ASP A 144 -37.62 -10.74 -61.48
N PRO A 145 -36.94 -11.90 -61.63
CA PRO A 145 -35.97 -12.38 -60.65
C PRO A 145 -34.77 -11.42 -60.52
N SER A 146 -34.50 -10.58 -61.51
CA SER A 146 -33.35 -9.67 -61.51
C SER A 146 -33.45 -8.57 -60.44
N SER A 147 -34.64 -8.00 -60.24
CA SER A 147 -34.89 -6.91 -59.29
C SER A 147 -34.89 -7.40 -57.83
N ILE A 148 -35.44 -8.60 -57.60
CA ILE A 148 -35.41 -9.25 -56.28
C ILE A 148 -33.97 -9.60 -55.88
N THR A 149 -33.16 -10.09 -56.83
CA THR A 149 -31.75 -10.43 -56.59
C THR A 149 -30.91 -9.19 -56.27
N GLN A 150 -31.14 -8.06 -56.96
CA GLN A 150 -30.46 -6.80 -56.66
C GLN A 150 -30.79 -6.25 -55.26
N LEU A 151 -32.07 -6.32 -54.85
CA LEU A 151 -32.49 -5.91 -53.52
C LEU A 151 -31.89 -6.80 -52.42
N GLN A 152 -31.76 -8.10 -52.66
CA GLN A 152 -31.08 -9.04 -51.75
C GLN A 152 -29.59 -8.70 -51.60
N GLN A 153 -28.88 -8.42 -52.70
CA GLN A 153 -27.46 -8.03 -52.65
C GLN A 153 -27.22 -6.75 -51.83
N VAL A 154 -28.09 -5.75 -52.00
CA VAL A 154 -28.00 -4.50 -51.23
C VAL A 154 -28.34 -4.74 -49.76
N ALA A 155 -29.34 -5.59 -49.46
CA ALA A 155 -29.69 -5.95 -48.10
C ALA A 155 -28.54 -6.68 -47.39
N ASP A 156 -27.88 -7.62 -48.06
CA ASP A 156 -26.74 -8.36 -47.54
C ASP A 156 -25.53 -7.45 -47.30
N ALA A 157 -25.25 -6.53 -48.24
CA ALA A 157 -24.19 -5.54 -48.08
C ALA A 157 -24.42 -4.62 -46.86
N ILE A 158 -25.65 -4.14 -46.68
CA ILE A 158 -26.03 -3.32 -45.52
C ILE A 158 -25.95 -4.15 -44.22
N GLN A 159 -26.34 -5.43 -44.24
CA GLN A 159 -26.23 -6.30 -43.07
C GLN A 159 -24.76 -6.51 -42.67
N GLN A 160 -23.89 -6.72 -43.64
CA GLN A 160 -22.45 -6.85 -43.44
C GLN A 160 -21.84 -5.56 -42.85
N GLU A 161 -22.16 -4.40 -43.44
CA GLU A 161 -21.69 -3.10 -42.94
C GLU A 161 -22.21 -2.82 -41.50
N ASN A 162 -23.48 -3.14 -41.22
CA ASN A 162 -24.01 -3.02 -39.86
C ASN A 162 -23.33 -3.96 -38.86
N PHE A 163 -22.93 -5.15 -39.30
CA PHE A 163 -22.18 -6.08 -38.46
C PHE A 163 -20.79 -5.51 -38.13
N GLU A 164 -20.08 -4.99 -39.13
CA GLU A 164 -18.75 -4.38 -38.98
C GLU A 164 -18.81 -3.15 -38.06
N LEU A 165 -19.77 -2.26 -38.26
CA LEU A 165 -19.96 -1.08 -37.41
C LEU A 165 -20.27 -1.46 -35.95
N ARG A 166 -21.09 -2.50 -35.72
CA ARG A 166 -21.38 -2.98 -34.36
C ARG A 166 -20.15 -3.58 -33.69
N ASP A 167 -19.32 -4.29 -34.44
CA ASP A 167 -18.08 -4.84 -33.90
C ASP A 167 -17.07 -3.73 -33.59
N GLU A 168 -16.97 -2.71 -34.43
CA GLU A 168 -16.15 -1.53 -34.18
C GLU A 168 -16.62 -0.75 -32.94
N ILE A 169 -17.94 -0.55 -32.78
CA ILE A 169 -18.51 0.07 -31.58
C ILE A 169 -18.14 -0.74 -30.33
N ARG A 170 -18.28 -2.07 -30.38
CA ARG A 170 -17.91 -2.95 -29.26
C ARG A 170 -16.41 -2.85 -28.94
N SER A 171 -15.56 -2.79 -29.95
CA SER A 171 -14.12 -2.61 -29.77
C SER A 171 -13.78 -1.27 -29.11
N LYS A 172 -14.40 -0.18 -29.59
CA LYS A 172 -14.25 1.16 -29.01
C LYS A 172 -14.78 1.23 -27.57
N GLN A 173 -15.88 0.56 -27.25
CA GLN A 173 -16.40 0.47 -25.89
C GLN A 173 -15.40 -0.21 -24.94
N LYS A 174 -14.84 -1.36 -25.31
CA LYS A 174 -13.81 -2.04 -24.52
C LYS A 174 -12.58 -1.17 -24.30
N PHE A 175 -12.15 -0.44 -25.33
CA PHE A 175 -11.03 0.48 -25.21
C PHE A 175 -11.33 1.65 -24.26
N HIS A 176 -12.54 2.22 -24.35
CA HIS A 176 -12.99 3.28 -23.46
C HIS A 176 -13.03 2.81 -22.00
N GLU A 177 -13.60 1.63 -21.73
CA GLU A 177 -13.61 1.01 -20.39
C GLU A 177 -12.19 0.81 -19.86
N SER A 178 -11.27 0.35 -20.71
CA SER A 178 -9.86 0.16 -20.33
C SER A 178 -9.17 1.48 -19.95
N ILE A 179 -9.40 2.56 -20.72
CA ILE A 179 -8.88 3.90 -20.39
C ILE A 179 -9.50 4.43 -19.10
N ALA A 180 -10.81 4.27 -18.93
CA ALA A 180 -11.50 4.73 -17.72
C ALA A 180 -10.90 4.09 -16.46
N LEU A 181 -10.63 2.78 -16.52
CA LEU A 181 -9.99 2.05 -15.42
C LEU A 181 -8.55 2.53 -15.16
N LEU A 182 -7.76 2.80 -16.20
CA LEU A 182 -6.41 3.37 -16.05
C LEU A 182 -6.43 4.78 -15.44
N LEU A 183 -7.40 5.62 -15.81
CA LEU A 183 -7.55 6.97 -15.26
C LEU A 183 -7.93 6.92 -13.77
N GLU A 184 -8.83 6.01 -13.39
CA GLU A 184 -9.22 5.80 -12.00
C GLU A 184 -8.03 5.33 -11.15
N GLN A 185 -7.24 4.37 -11.65
CA GLN A 185 -6.02 3.90 -10.99
C GLN A 185 -5.00 5.02 -10.79
N GLU A 186 -4.79 5.87 -11.82
CA GLU A 186 -3.85 6.99 -11.72
C GLU A 186 -4.36 8.08 -10.76
N GLU A 187 -5.67 8.34 -10.70
CA GLU A 187 -6.26 9.27 -9.73
C GLU A 187 -6.06 8.78 -8.29
N GLN A 188 -6.30 7.49 -8.03
CA GLN A 188 -6.04 6.86 -6.73
C GLN A 188 -4.56 6.97 -6.35
N ARG A 189 -3.65 6.69 -7.29
CA ARG A 189 -2.20 6.83 -7.08
C ARG A 189 -1.80 8.27 -6.74
N GLN A 190 -2.35 9.25 -7.46
CA GLN A 190 -2.09 10.67 -7.18
C GLN A 190 -2.64 11.10 -5.82
N GLN A 191 -3.78 10.56 -5.41
CA GLN A 191 -4.35 10.85 -4.09
C GLN A 191 -3.44 10.34 -2.98
N ILE A 192 -2.91 9.11 -3.10
CA ILE A 192 -1.93 8.54 -2.16
C ILE A 192 -0.66 9.39 -2.15
N ASP A 193 -0.07 9.70 -3.31
CA ASP A 193 1.12 10.55 -3.43
C ASP A 193 0.91 11.95 -2.80
N ASN A 194 -0.30 12.50 -2.87
CA ASN A 194 -0.64 13.77 -2.24
C ASN A 194 -0.72 13.64 -0.71
N GLN A 195 -1.37 12.60 -0.20
CA GLN A 195 -1.47 12.34 1.25
C GLN A 195 -0.09 12.16 1.89
N GLU A 196 0.78 11.38 1.25
CA GLU A 196 2.14 11.16 1.74
C GLU A 196 2.98 12.47 1.73
N ARG A 197 2.81 13.31 0.71
CA ARG A 197 3.49 14.63 0.65
C ARG A 197 2.98 15.61 1.71
N GLU A 198 1.69 15.57 2.02
CA GLU A 198 1.14 16.38 3.10
C GLU A 198 1.62 15.90 4.48
N PHE A 199 1.78 14.57 4.66
CA PHE A 199 2.38 13.99 5.86
C PHE A 199 3.83 14.45 6.07
N GLU A 200 4.66 14.45 5.02
CA GLU A 200 6.05 14.95 5.10
C GLU A 200 6.14 16.43 5.52
N LYS A 201 5.13 17.25 5.19
CA LYS A 201 5.06 18.66 5.60
C LYS A 201 4.58 18.83 7.04
N HIS A 202 3.74 17.92 7.51
CA HIS A 202 3.08 17.99 8.81
C HIS A 202 3.29 16.69 9.57
N ILE A 203 4.56 16.40 9.88
CA ILE A 203 4.93 15.23 10.68
C ILE A 203 4.36 15.41 12.11
N PRO A 204 3.53 14.49 12.61
CA PRO A 204 2.99 14.58 13.96
C PRO A 204 4.11 14.59 15.02
N GLU A 205 3.89 15.28 16.13
CA GLU A 205 4.90 15.44 17.20
C GLU A 205 5.48 14.11 17.70
N GLN A 206 4.62 13.10 17.88
CA GLN A 206 5.03 11.74 18.26
C GLN A 206 6.04 11.10 17.26
N PHE A 207 6.06 11.53 16.00
CA PHE A 207 6.95 11.05 14.96
C PHE A 207 7.99 12.10 14.52
N SER A 208 8.27 13.12 15.35
CA SER A 208 9.21 14.21 15.03
C SER A 208 10.56 13.71 14.50
N TRP A 209 11.06 12.59 15.02
CA TRP A 209 12.30 11.94 14.57
C TRP A 209 12.34 11.61 13.07
N LEU A 210 11.17 11.45 12.41
CA LEU A 210 11.08 11.24 10.97
C LEU A 210 11.64 12.39 10.15
N GLN A 211 11.66 13.62 10.70
CA GLN A 211 12.26 14.77 10.02
C GLN A 211 13.75 14.55 9.71
N TYR A 212 14.42 13.68 10.49
CA TYR A 212 15.81 13.28 10.30
C TYR A 212 15.96 12.00 9.49
N ALA A 213 14.99 11.07 9.59
CA ALA A 213 15.04 9.77 8.93
C ALA A 213 14.63 9.81 7.45
N LEU A 214 13.58 10.56 7.10
CA LEU A 214 13.03 10.57 5.73
C LEU A 214 14.03 11.06 4.67
N PRO A 215 14.85 12.12 4.92
CA PRO A 215 15.83 12.57 3.95
C PRO A 215 16.88 11.51 3.58
N VAL A 216 17.34 10.71 4.57
CA VAL A 216 18.37 9.69 4.33
C VAL A 216 17.82 8.42 3.69
N LEU A 217 16.54 8.12 3.87
CA LEU A 217 15.90 6.94 3.29
C LEU A 217 15.52 7.11 1.83
N SER A 218 15.20 8.34 1.39
CA SER A 218 14.84 8.63 -0.01
C SER A 218 13.81 7.65 -0.60
N LEU A 219 12.76 7.32 0.18
CA LEU A 219 11.81 6.24 -0.14
C LEU A 219 11.14 6.40 -1.53
N ARG A 220 10.98 7.64 -2.00
CA ARG A 220 10.42 7.98 -3.32
C ARG A 220 11.36 7.70 -4.49
N SER A 221 12.64 7.45 -4.24
CA SER A 221 13.65 7.20 -5.27
C SER A 221 13.72 5.72 -5.69
N PHE A 222 13.02 4.82 -5.00
CA PHE A 222 12.99 3.40 -5.33
C PHE A 222 12.20 3.15 -6.62
N SER A 223 12.81 2.48 -7.58
CA SER A 223 12.10 1.95 -8.75
C SER A 223 11.35 0.65 -8.39
N PRO A 224 10.35 0.22 -9.20
CA PRO A 224 9.67 -1.06 -8.96
C PRO A 224 10.63 -2.27 -8.92
N LEU A 225 11.75 -2.20 -9.66
CA LEU A 225 12.78 -3.24 -9.64
C LEU A 225 13.54 -3.25 -8.32
N ASP A 226 13.86 -2.07 -7.77
CA ASP A 226 14.53 -1.94 -6.48
C ASP A 226 13.65 -2.49 -5.35
N VAL A 227 12.35 -2.19 -5.39
CA VAL A 227 11.37 -2.72 -4.44
C VAL A 227 11.30 -4.24 -4.51
N THR A 228 11.18 -4.79 -5.72
CA THR A 228 11.13 -6.25 -5.92
C THR A 228 12.38 -6.93 -5.36
N LYS A 229 13.57 -6.39 -5.68
CA LYS A 229 14.84 -6.91 -5.17
C LYS A 229 14.92 -6.83 -3.64
N LEU A 230 14.51 -5.70 -3.07
CA LEU A 230 14.48 -5.50 -1.63
C LEU A 230 13.56 -6.51 -0.93
N VAL A 231 12.38 -6.80 -1.50
CA VAL A 231 11.46 -7.82 -0.99
C VAL A 231 12.10 -9.21 -1.06
N GLN A 232 12.74 -9.57 -2.17
CA GLN A 232 13.43 -10.85 -2.33
C GLN A 232 14.57 -11.05 -1.31
N GLU A 233 15.42 -10.03 -1.14
CA GLU A 233 16.49 -10.04 -0.12
C GLU A 233 15.90 -10.20 1.29
N SER A 234 14.79 -9.50 1.56
CA SER A 234 14.10 -9.57 2.85
C SER A 234 13.53 -10.96 3.11
N CYS A 235 12.97 -11.62 2.10
CA CYS A 235 12.51 -13.01 2.20
C CYS A 235 13.65 -13.96 2.56
N ALA A 236 14.80 -13.86 1.86
CA ALA A 236 15.95 -14.70 2.13
C ALA A 236 16.48 -14.52 3.57
N LEU A 237 16.50 -13.29 4.08
CA LEU A 237 16.91 -12.99 5.46
C LEU A 237 15.92 -13.53 6.50
N ILE A 238 14.62 -13.43 6.25
CA ILE A 238 13.59 -13.96 7.16
C ILE A 238 13.66 -15.49 7.21
N LEU A 239 13.75 -16.15 6.04
CA LEU A 239 13.82 -17.61 5.96
C LEU A 239 15.08 -18.16 6.62
N SER A 240 16.24 -17.53 6.38
CA SER A 240 17.49 -17.93 7.04
C SER A 240 17.42 -17.72 8.55
N SER A 241 16.88 -16.60 9.03
CA SER A 241 16.72 -16.33 10.47
C SER A 241 15.80 -17.34 11.14
N ALA A 242 14.65 -17.64 10.53
CA ALA A 242 13.71 -18.64 11.01
C ALA A 242 14.34 -20.05 11.02
N GLY A 243 15.05 -20.43 9.96
CA GLY A 243 15.72 -21.73 9.86
C GLY A 243 16.79 -21.95 10.94
N ARG A 244 17.59 -20.91 11.25
CA ARG A 244 18.56 -20.97 12.35
C ARG A 244 17.89 -21.18 13.70
N ALA A 245 16.83 -20.40 14.00
CA ALA A 245 16.11 -20.52 15.26
C ALA A 245 15.48 -21.92 15.43
N ASP A 246 14.99 -22.53 14.33
CA ASP A 246 14.42 -23.87 14.38
C ASP A 246 15.49 -24.95 14.65
N SER A 247 16.66 -24.81 14.04
CA SER A 247 17.76 -25.80 14.07
C SER A 247 18.56 -25.79 15.38
N HIS A 248 18.75 -24.63 15.99
CA HIS A 248 19.59 -24.48 17.19
C HIS A 248 18.87 -24.84 18.49
N MET A 249 17.55 -25.10 18.45
CA MET A 249 16.74 -25.34 19.64
C MET A 249 16.06 -26.72 19.60
N PRO A 250 16.70 -27.75 20.19
CA PRO A 250 16.15 -29.12 20.22
C PRO A 250 14.91 -29.24 21.12
N ASN A 251 14.83 -28.43 22.19
CA ASN A 251 13.70 -28.41 23.11
C ASN A 251 12.81 -27.19 22.82
N SER A 252 11.58 -27.42 22.36
CA SER A 252 10.55 -26.37 22.24
C SER A 252 9.66 -26.37 23.46
N ASN A 253 9.41 -25.21 24.05
CA ASN A 253 8.29 -25.04 24.97
C ASN A 253 6.98 -25.10 24.19
N ARG A 254 5.86 -25.36 24.88
CA ARG A 254 4.52 -25.23 24.29
C ARG A 254 3.68 -24.26 25.11
N VAL A 255 3.08 -23.29 24.43
CA VAL A 255 2.20 -22.28 25.04
C VAL A 255 0.95 -22.14 24.16
N LEU A 256 -0.23 -22.47 24.68
CA LEU A 256 -1.52 -22.33 23.97
C LEU A 256 -1.53 -22.99 22.57
N GLY A 257 -0.87 -24.14 22.44
CA GLY A 257 -0.76 -24.88 21.18
C GLY A 257 0.38 -24.44 20.27
N TRP A 258 1.05 -23.31 20.55
CA TRP A 258 2.25 -22.87 19.84
C TRP A 258 3.49 -23.58 20.36
N THR A 259 4.35 -24.05 19.46
CA THR A 259 5.74 -24.33 19.80
C THR A 259 6.46 -23.00 20.00
N ASP A 260 7.25 -22.86 21.06
CA ASP A 260 7.98 -21.64 21.42
C ASP A 260 9.48 -21.97 21.54
N LYS A 261 10.27 -21.36 20.66
CA LYS A 261 11.72 -21.41 20.64
C LYS A 261 12.25 -19.98 20.58
N ARG A 262 13.00 -19.55 21.60
CA ARG A 262 13.56 -18.20 21.72
C ARG A 262 14.98 -18.24 22.25
N ILE A 263 15.86 -17.48 21.60
CA ILE A 263 17.22 -17.19 22.05
C ILE A 263 17.31 -15.70 22.29
N VAL A 264 17.75 -15.32 23.49
CA VAL A 264 18.01 -13.94 23.87
C VAL A 264 19.50 -13.82 24.14
N ASP A 265 20.16 -12.94 23.40
CA ASP A 265 21.50 -12.44 23.72
C ASP A 265 21.39 -10.97 24.20
N ASP A 266 22.51 -10.33 24.54
CA ASP A 266 22.51 -9.00 25.15
C ASP A 266 21.84 -7.92 24.28
N LYS A 267 21.82 -8.09 22.95
CA LYS A 267 21.36 -7.07 22.00
C LYS A 267 20.31 -7.56 21.01
N TRP A 268 20.03 -8.86 20.98
CA TRP A 268 19.15 -9.50 20.02
C TRP A 268 18.29 -10.57 20.66
N VAL A 269 17.07 -10.66 20.16
CA VAL A 269 16.21 -11.82 20.29
C VAL A 269 16.07 -12.48 18.94
N GLN A 270 16.19 -13.80 18.93
CA GLN A 270 15.80 -14.66 17.81
C GLN A 270 14.71 -15.58 18.28
N PHE A 271 13.65 -15.73 17.49
CA PHE A 271 12.50 -16.51 17.88
C PHE A 271 11.90 -17.24 16.71
N ILE A 272 11.25 -18.35 17.01
CA ILE A 272 10.33 -19.00 16.10
C ILE A 272 9.20 -19.65 16.89
N PHE A 273 7.98 -19.34 16.47
CA PHE A 273 6.76 -19.95 16.94
C PHE A 273 6.12 -20.74 15.81
N GLY A 274 5.48 -21.86 16.12
CA GLY A 274 4.84 -22.71 15.11
C GLY A 274 3.54 -23.30 15.61
N LYS A 275 2.53 -23.36 14.75
CA LYS A 275 1.24 -23.99 15.03
C LYS A 275 0.57 -24.48 13.75
N ASP A 276 -0.10 -25.62 13.85
CA ASP A 276 -0.92 -26.18 12.78
C ASP A 276 -2.37 -25.77 13.00
N PHE A 277 -3.01 -25.29 11.93
CA PHE A 277 -4.43 -24.94 11.91
C PHE A 277 -5.13 -25.87 10.93
N ILE A 278 -5.84 -26.85 11.49
CA ILE A 278 -6.63 -27.82 10.72
C ILE A 278 -8.00 -27.17 10.43
N HIS A 279 -8.52 -27.38 9.23
CA HIS A 279 -9.84 -26.90 8.77
C HIS A 279 -9.98 -25.39 8.52
N GLU A 280 -8.92 -24.61 8.74
CA GLU A 280 -8.90 -23.18 8.39
C GLU A 280 -8.49 -22.98 6.93
N ASP A 281 -9.09 -22.00 6.26
CA ASP A 281 -8.77 -21.66 4.88
C ASP A 281 -7.53 -20.77 4.79
N LEU A 282 -6.50 -21.26 4.09
CA LEU A 282 -5.22 -20.57 3.97
C LEU A 282 -5.36 -19.19 3.30
N GLU A 283 -6.09 -19.10 2.20
CA GLU A 283 -6.20 -17.86 1.42
C GLU A 283 -6.93 -16.77 2.21
N SER A 284 -8.04 -17.13 2.88
CA SER A 284 -8.77 -16.24 3.80
C SER A 284 -7.90 -15.76 4.95
N VAL A 285 -7.15 -16.66 5.61
CA VAL A 285 -6.28 -16.30 6.73
C VAL A 285 -5.14 -15.40 6.28
N VAL A 286 -4.52 -15.66 5.13
CA VAL A 286 -3.44 -14.82 4.59
C VAL A 286 -3.97 -13.42 4.22
N ALA A 287 -5.14 -13.34 3.56
CA ALA A 287 -5.76 -12.06 3.23
C ALA A 287 -6.07 -11.24 4.49
N LYS A 288 -6.66 -11.86 5.50
CA LYS A 288 -6.96 -11.22 6.79
C LYS A 288 -5.70 -10.83 7.55
N SER A 289 -4.67 -11.68 7.53
CA SER A 289 -3.37 -11.40 8.14
C SER A 289 -2.70 -10.19 7.48
N TRP A 290 -2.78 -10.08 6.16
CA TRP A 290 -2.27 -8.90 5.44
C TRP A 290 -3.03 -7.65 5.86
N GLU A 291 -4.36 -7.70 5.81
CA GLU A 291 -5.22 -6.57 6.12
C GLU A 291 -4.97 -5.98 7.52
N VAL A 292 -4.78 -6.82 8.55
CA VAL A 292 -4.50 -6.34 9.92
C VAL A 292 -3.08 -5.81 10.09
N ASN A 293 -2.12 -6.25 9.28
CA ASN A 293 -0.74 -5.78 9.35
C ASN A 293 -0.48 -4.55 8.48
N SER A 294 -1.21 -4.36 7.38
CA SER A 294 -0.97 -3.28 6.42
C SER A 294 -1.90 -2.08 6.56
N ASN A 295 -3.01 -2.20 7.29
CA ASN A 295 -3.98 -1.11 7.50
C ASN A 295 -3.75 -0.43 8.86
N ILE A 296 -3.26 0.82 8.85
CA ILE A 296 -2.92 1.62 10.04
C ILE A 296 -4.05 1.65 11.08
N GLU A 297 -5.30 1.85 10.64
CA GLU A 297 -6.44 1.95 11.55
C GLU A 297 -6.66 0.66 12.32
N ARG A 298 -6.45 -0.48 11.64
CA ARG A 298 -6.55 -1.81 12.24
C ARG A 298 -5.32 -2.17 13.07
N ILE A 299 -4.13 -1.75 12.63
CA ILE A 299 -2.87 -1.93 13.35
C ILE A 299 -2.99 -1.31 14.74
N ASN A 300 -3.51 -0.08 14.86
CA ASN A 300 -3.61 0.61 16.15
C ASN A 300 -4.62 -0.07 17.11
N VAL A 301 -5.63 -0.77 16.59
CA VAL A 301 -6.55 -1.59 17.39
C VAL A 301 -5.90 -2.92 17.80
N PHE A 302 -5.04 -3.46 16.93
CA PHE A 302 -4.36 -4.74 17.11
C PHE A 302 -3.13 -4.65 18.04
N GLN A 303 -2.44 -3.50 18.08
CA GLN A 303 -1.18 -3.30 18.78
C GLN A 303 -1.34 -2.82 20.23
N PRO A 304 -0.35 -3.04 21.13
CA PRO A 304 -0.42 -2.55 22.50
C PRO A 304 -0.41 -1.02 22.49
N ARG A 305 -1.00 -0.41 23.53
CA ARG A 305 -1.07 1.06 23.67
C ARG A 305 0.28 1.78 23.58
N LEU A 306 1.38 1.08 23.83
CA LEU A 306 2.75 1.61 23.76
C LEU A 306 3.31 1.69 22.33
N GLN A 307 2.62 1.11 21.34
CA GLN A 307 3.02 1.14 19.94
C GLN A 307 2.17 2.13 19.15
N SER A 308 2.83 3.00 18.38
CA SER A 308 2.19 3.92 17.44
C SER A 308 2.77 3.68 16.05
N MET A 309 1.92 3.61 15.03
CA MET A 309 2.36 3.37 13.65
C MET A 309 1.75 4.38 12.67
N VAL A 310 2.49 4.68 11.61
CA VAL A 310 2.03 5.51 10.51
C VAL A 310 2.58 5.02 9.17
N LEU A 311 1.73 5.01 8.14
CA LEU A 311 2.14 4.69 6.77
C LEU A 311 2.96 5.85 6.21
N LEU A 312 4.17 5.54 5.75
CA LEU A 312 5.03 6.50 5.09
C LEU A 312 4.87 6.43 3.58
N GLN A 313 4.78 5.22 3.04
CA GLN A 313 4.65 5.01 1.61
C GLN A 313 3.93 3.72 1.28
N ARG A 314 3.09 3.73 0.23
CA ARG A 314 2.58 2.50 -0.41
C ARG A 314 3.24 2.33 -1.77
N TRP A 315 4.02 1.26 -1.94
CA TRP A 315 4.64 0.96 -3.24
C TRP A 315 3.69 0.18 -4.14
N ASP A 316 2.95 -0.79 -3.58
CA ASP A 316 1.89 -1.52 -4.27
C ASP A 316 0.86 -2.09 -3.26
N GLU A 317 -0.02 -2.98 -3.71
CA GLU A 317 -1.04 -3.62 -2.86
C GLU A 317 -0.46 -4.58 -1.82
N ASP A 318 0.73 -5.12 -2.09
CA ASP A 318 1.42 -6.15 -1.33
C ASP A 318 2.65 -5.63 -0.58
N THR A 319 2.99 -4.35 -0.73
CA THR A 319 4.23 -3.77 -0.20
C THR A 319 4.03 -2.34 0.29
N VAL A 320 4.26 -2.14 1.58
CA VAL A 320 4.11 -0.83 2.25
C VAL A 320 5.30 -0.52 3.15
N VAL A 321 5.55 0.76 3.38
CA VAL A 321 6.56 1.27 4.30
C VAL A 321 5.87 1.99 5.45
N ILE A 322 6.15 1.55 6.67
CA ILE A 322 5.51 2.02 7.90
C ILE A 322 6.59 2.52 8.86
N ALA A 323 6.33 3.62 9.55
CA ALA A 323 7.09 4.03 10.72
C ALA A 323 6.40 3.54 11.99
N ARG A 324 7.19 3.08 12.95
CA ARG A 324 6.74 2.59 14.25
C ARG A 324 7.48 3.33 15.36
N ASN A 325 6.76 3.68 16.41
CA ASN A 325 7.29 3.99 17.73
C ASN A 325 6.92 2.88 18.72
N LEU A 326 7.80 2.62 19.66
CA LEU A 326 7.53 1.83 20.86
C LEU A 326 8.07 2.61 22.05
N PHE A 327 7.18 3.20 22.82
CA PHE A 327 7.54 3.92 24.05
C PHE A 327 7.66 2.92 25.20
N VAL A 328 8.82 2.89 25.83
CA VAL A 328 9.09 2.06 27.00
C VAL A 328 9.48 2.98 28.15
N PRO A 329 8.74 2.96 29.26
CA PRO A 329 9.14 3.69 30.46
C PRO A 329 10.50 3.20 30.95
N ASP A 330 11.41 4.13 31.22
CA ASP A 330 12.69 3.86 31.85
C ASP A 330 12.84 4.73 33.11
N GLU A 331 13.39 4.14 34.17
CA GLU A 331 13.65 4.87 35.40
C GLU A 331 15.02 5.54 35.28
N GLY A 332 15.02 6.86 35.15
CA GLY A 332 16.23 7.66 35.20
C GLY A 332 17.00 7.42 36.50
N SER A 333 18.31 7.66 36.47
CA SER A 333 19.17 7.51 37.66
C SER A 333 18.78 8.38 38.87
N ASP A 334 17.91 9.36 38.66
CA ASP A 334 17.34 10.26 39.67
C ASP A 334 15.88 9.90 40.06
N GLY A 335 15.35 8.80 39.55
CA GLY A 335 13.96 8.35 39.77
C GLY A 335 12.94 9.08 38.89
N THR A 336 13.37 9.87 37.90
CA THR A 336 12.46 10.46 36.91
C THR A 336 12.06 9.41 35.87
N GLU A 337 10.76 9.32 35.57
CA GLU A 337 10.26 8.47 34.49
C GLU A 337 10.60 9.15 33.15
N ILE A 338 11.43 8.48 32.34
CA ILE A 338 11.83 8.95 31.01
C ILE A 338 11.35 7.91 30.01
N ASP A 339 10.47 8.31 29.10
CA ASP A 339 10.06 7.43 28.01
C ASP A 339 11.19 7.31 26.98
N LEU A 340 11.74 6.10 26.83
CA LEU A 340 12.61 5.76 25.72
C LEU A 340 11.74 5.41 24.51
N ASN A 341 12.08 5.96 23.34
CA ASN A 341 11.41 5.62 22.10
C ASN A 341 12.26 4.68 21.25
N PHE A 342 11.81 3.44 21.10
CA PHE A 342 12.38 2.50 20.13
C PHE A 342 11.62 2.62 18.81
N CYS A 343 12.18 3.38 17.88
CA CYS A 343 11.55 3.65 16.59
C CYS A 343 12.06 2.72 15.49
N THR A 344 11.33 2.62 14.38
CA THR A 344 11.78 1.88 13.19
C THR A 344 11.03 2.36 11.96
N VAL A 345 11.72 2.52 10.84
CA VAL A 345 11.08 2.50 9.52
C VAL A 345 11.16 1.08 8.97
N MET A 346 10.03 0.49 8.63
CA MET A 346 9.92 -0.92 8.28
C MET A 346 9.23 -1.09 6.93
N LEU A 347 9.83 -1.93 6.09
CA LEU A 347 9.18 -2.56 4.96
C LEU A 347 8.29 -3.69 5.46
N LEU A 348 7.02 -3.66 5.09
CA LEU A 348 6.06 -4.73 5.29
C LEU A 348 5.59 -5.22 3.92
N PHE A 349 5.63 -6.53 3.70
CA PHE A 349 5.25 -7.10 2.40
C PHE A 349 4.52 -8.43 2.53
N ARG A 350 3.72 -8.77 1.51
CA ARG A 350 3.12 -10.09 1.29
C ARG A 350 3.67 -10.69 0.00
N LEU A 351 4.12 -11.94 0.05
CA LEU A 351 4.64 -12.66 -1.12
C LEU A 351 4.05 -14.06 -1.20
N LYS A 352 3.51 -14.42 -2.37
CA LYS A 352 3.17 -15.81 -2.71
C LYS A 352 4.40 -16.54 -3.21
N THR A 353 4.65 -17.72 -2.66
CA THR A 353 5.78 -18.59 -3.01
C THR A 353 5.27 -19.95 -3.50
N ALA A 354 6.17 -20.78 -4.04
CA ALA A 354 5.85 -22.15 -4.41
C ALA A 354 5.41 -23.02 -3.21
N HIS A 355 5.75 -22.62 -1.98
CA HIS A 355 5.52 -23.38 -0.75
C HIS A 355 4.47 -22.74 0.16
N GLY A 356 3.71 -21.76 -0.34
CA GLY A 356 2.69 -21.04 0.43
C GLY A 356 2.94 -19.53 0.43
N TYR A 357 2.80 -18.87 1.58
CA TYR A 357 2.84 -17.40 1.67
C TYR A 357 3.83 -16.90 2.71
N ILE A 358 4.40 -15.73 2.47
CA ILE A 358 5.22 -14.99 3.42
C ILE A 358 4.59 -13.61 3.63
N ILE A 359 4.32 -13.25 4.89
CA ILE A 359 4.07 -11.86 5.28
C ILE A 359 5.27 -11.43 6.12
N GLY A 360 6.12 -10.57 5.55
CA GLY A 360 7.43 -10.25 6.11
C GLY A 360 7.57 -8.79 6.50
N THR A 361 8.34 -8.55 7.56
CA THR A 361 8.72 -7.23 8.07
C THR A 361 10.23 -7.12 8.13
N ARG A 362 10.79 -6.03 7.59
CA ARG A 362 12.23 -5.71 7.68
C ARG A 362 12.45 -4.22 7.95
N SER A 363 13.31 -3.88 8.92
CA SER A 363 13.77 -2.52 9.16
C SER A 363 14.61 -1.99 8.00
N LEU A 364 14.33 -0.76 7.56
CA LEU A 364 15.05 -0.04 6.52
C LEU A 364 16.13 0.84 7.13
N MET A 365 17.38 0.59 6.75
CA MET A 365 18.58 1.38 7.10
C MET A 365 18.65 1.84 8.58
N PRO A 366 18.50 0.93 9.57
CA PRO A 366 18.43 1.34 10.98
C PRO A 366 19.70 2.07 11.45
N GLU A 367 20.89 1.69 10.97
CA GLU A 367 22.15 2.36 11.33
C GLU A 367 22.21 3.80 10.80
N THR A 368 21.85 4.01 9.54
CA THR A 368 21.84 5.34 8.92
C THR A 368 20.84 6.28 9.61
N ILE A 369 19.69 5.74 10.03
CA ILE A 369 18.72 6.49 10.84
C ILE A 369 19.33 6.82 12.20
N ASN A 370 19.95 5.86 12.90
CA ASN A 370 20.61 6.10 14.18
C ASN A 370 21.70 7.18 14.09
N ASP A 371 22.52 7.17 13.03
CA ASP A 371 23.53 8.21 12.81
C ASP A 371 22.90 9.59 12.65
N SER A 372 21.79 9.67 11.90
CA SER A 372 21.04 10.91 11.69
C SER A 372 20.42 11.44 12.99
N LEU A 373 19.87 10.55 13.82
CA LEU A 373 19.31 10.89 15.13
C LEU A 373 20.40 11.40 16.08
N ARG A 374 21.56 10.75 16.11
CA ARG A 374 22.72 11.20 16.93
C ARG A 374 23.21 12.58 16.50
N LEU A 375 23.32 12.83 15.20
CA LEU A 375 23.71 14.15 14.68
C LEU A 375 22.71 15.24 15.05
N ALA A 376 21.42 14.89 15.16
CA ALA A 376 20.36 15.80 15.59
C ALA A 376 20.27 15.98 17.12
N GLY A 377 21.01 15.19 17.90
CA GLY A 377 20.95 15.21 19.38
C GLY A 377 19.76 14.43 19.96
N GLU A 378 19.14 13.54 19.19
CA GLU A 378 17.98 12.73 19.59
C GLU A 378 18.40 11.47 20.36
N TYR A 379 18.93 11.64 21.58
CA TYR A 379 19.48 10.52 22.37
C TYR A 379 18.41 9.62 23.03
N ARG A 380 17.16 10.08 23.10
CA ARG A 380 16.04 9.31 23.68
C ARG A 380 15.34 8.41 22.65
N THR A 381 15.68 8.57 21.38
CA THR A 381 15.12 7.81 20.28
C THR A 381 16.19 6.90 19.70
N THR A 382 15.92 5.60 19.65
CA THR A 382 16.83 4.61 19.05
C THR A 382 16.09 3.86 17.94
N CYS A 383 16.63 3.89 16.72
CA CYS A 383 16.13 3.09 15.62
C CYS A 383 16.58 1.64 15.77
N VAL A 384 15.62 0.74 15.94
CA VAL A 384 15.88 -0.69 16.20
C VAL A 384 15.85 -1.52 14.92
N HIS A 385 16.50 -2.68 14.96
CA HIS A 385 16.53 -3.61 13.84
C HIS A 385 15.46 -4.68 14.02
N LEU A 386 14.65 -4.89 12.98
CA LEU A 386 13.60 -5.91 12.97
C LEU A 386 13.63 -6.66 11.64
N CYS A 387 13.59 -7.99 11.70
CA CYS A 387 13.53 -8.85 10.51
C CYS A 387 12.83 -10.15 10.89
N TYR A 388 11.54 -10.23 10.62
CA TYR A 388 10.70 -11.37 10.97
C TYR A 388 9.55 -11.53 9.99
N GLY A 389 8.88 -12.67 10.01
CA GLY A 389 7.69 -12.88 9.18
C GLY A 389 6.80 -14.03 9.65
N LEU A 390 5.58 -14.01 9.12
CA LEU A 390 4.64 -15.12 9.14
C LEU A 390 4.85 -15.95 7.87
N LEU A 391 5.20 -17.22 8.05
CA LEU A 391 5.46 -18.20 7.01
C LEU A 391 4.32 -19.20 7.01
N PHE A 392 3.51 -19.20 5.96
CA PHE A 392 2.37 -20.10 5.81
C PHE A 392 2.73 -21.22 4.86
N THR A 393 2.60 -22.46 5.31
CA THR A 393 2.86 -23.67 4.51
C THR A 393 1.57 -24.49 4.40
N PRO A 394 1.05 -24.78 3.20
CA PRO A 394 -0.16 -25.57 3.04
C PRO A 394 0.06 -27.01 3.51
N LEU A 395 -0.96 -27.59 4.14
CA LEU A 395 -0.99 -29.00 4.55
C LEU A 395 -2.11 -29.73 3.78
N ALA A 396 -2.17 -31.05 3.89
CA ALA A 396 -3.26 -31.84 3.29
C ALA A 396 -4.66 -31.40 3.79
N GLN A 397 -4.73 -30.95 5.05
CA GLN A 397 -5.91 -30.32 5.63
C GLN A 397 -5.47 -29.09 6.43
N GLY A 398 -5.82 -27.89 5.94
CA GLY A 398 -5.43 -26.62 6.55
C GLY A 398 -3.99 -26.20 6.22
N PHE A 399 -3.30 -25.60 7.19
CA PHE A 399 -1.95 -25.08 7.00
C PHE A 399 -1.14 -25.06 8.30
N ASN A 400 0.19 -25.05 8.16
CA ASN A 400 1.12 -24.71 9.22
C ASN A 400 1.46 -23.22 9.09
N VAL A 401 1.55 -22.51 10.22
CA VAL A 401 2.12 -21.17 10.27
C VAL A 401 3.33 -21.16 11.20
N LYS A 402 4.42 -20.56 10.73
CA LYS A 402 5.58 -20.22 11.55
C LYS A 402 5.71 -18.71 11.65
N PHE A 403 5.80 -18.18 12.86
CA PHE A 403 6.14 -16.79 13.11
C PHE A 403 7.55 -16.71 13.64
N GLY A 404 8.48 -16.16 12.87
CA GLY A 404 9.89 -16.21 13.26
C GLY A 404 10.74 -15.10 12.66
N GLY A 405 11.86 -14.86 13.32
CA GLY A 405 12.83 -13.85 12.91
C GLY A 405 13.70 -13.38 14.06
N ARG A 406 14.18 -12.15 13.92
CA ARG A 406 15.04 -11.49 14.88
C ARG A 406 14.68 -10.02 15.09
N GLY A 407 14.91 -9.54 16.30
CA GLY A 407 14.78 -8.14 16.67
C GLY A 407 15.90 -7.74 17.62
N GLY A 408 16.34 -6.48 17.57
CA GLY A 408 17.44 -6.03 18.42
C GLY A 408 18.05 -4.70 18.01
N ASN A 409 19.35 -4.58 18.27
CA ASN A 409 20.15 -3.37 18.02
C ASN A 409 19.83 -2.18 18.94
N ALA A 410 19.54 -2.48 20.20
CA ALA A 410 19.27 -1.47 21.23
C ALA A 410 19.90 -1.90 22.57
N ASN A 411 19.22 -1.62 23.68
CA ASN A 411 19.62 -2.04 25.01
C ASN A 411 18.93 -3.34 25.43
N GLN A 412 19.38 -3.92 26.55
CA GLN A 412 18.82 -5.15 27.10
C GLN A 412 17.33 -5.03 27.42
N LEU A 413 16.88 -3.85 27.86
CA LEU A 413 15.47 -3.55 28.11
C LEU A 413 14.61 -3.79 26.85
N TYR A 414 15.02 -3.25 25.70
CA TYR A 414 14.33 -3.46 24.44
C TYR A 414 14.27 -4.95 24.05
N VAL A 415 15.37 -5.68 24.22
CA VAL A 415 15.42 -7.10 23.86
C VAL A 415 14.45 -7.92 24.70
N GLN A 416 14.37 -7.64 26.01
CA GLN A 416 13.41 -8.28 26.91
C GLN A 416 11.96 -7.96 26.50
N VAL A 417 11.67 -6.69 26.22
CA VAL A 417 10.35 -6.27 25.71
C VAL A 417 10.03 -7.00 24.40
N CYS A 418 10.95 -7.05 23.45
CA CYS A 418 10.76 -7.72 22.15
C CYS A 418 10.51 -9.22 22.30
N ALA A 419 11.25 -9.90 23.19
CA ALA A 419 11.09 -11.33 23.45
C ALA A 419 9.72 -11.69 24.04
N MET A 420 9.15 -10.81 24.86
CA MET A 420 7.79 -10.95 25.40
C MET A 420 6.73 -10.57 24.33
N ASP A 421 6.93 -9.43 23.67
CA ASP A 421 6.00 -8.91 22.67
C ASP A 421 5.82 -9.86 21.49
N ALA A 422 6.86 -10.63 21.11
CA ALA A 422 6.76 -11.59 20.01
C ALA A 422 5.72 -12.69 20.29
N LEU A 423 5.69 -13.23 21.52
CA LEU A 423 4.69 -14.22 21.92
C LEU A 423 3.29 -13.58 22.01
N LEU A 424 3.18 -12.39 22.60
CA LEU A 424 1.90 -11.70 22.69
C LEU A 424 1.36 -11.27 21.32
N ALA A 425 2.24 -10.92 20.38
CA ALA A 425 1.88 -10.55 19.01
C ALA A 425 1.29 -11.75 18.27
N ILE A 426 1.88 -12.95 18.40
CA ILE A 426 1.34 -14.13 17.70
C ILE A 426 0.02 -14.62 18.30
N LEU A 427 -0.15 -14.51 19.63
CA LEU A 427 -1.43 -14.85 20.28
C LEU A 427 -2.53 -13.86 19.91
N ARG A 428 -2.21 -12.56 19.81
CA ARG A 428 -3.15 -11.56 19.28
C ARG A 428 -3.48 -11.86 17.83
N TRP A 429 -2.48 -12.17 17.01
CA TRP A 429 -2.68 -12.55 15.61
C TRP A 429 -3.65 -13.72 15.50
N GLU A 430 -3.48 -14.80 16.27
CA GLU A 430 -4.39 -15.95 16.26
C GLU A 430 -5.82 -15.54 16.62
N ASN A 431 -5.97 -14.78 17.72
CA ASN A 431 -7.26 -14.33 18.22
C ASN A 431 -8.04 -13.49 17.19
N PHE A 432 -7.32 -12.64 16.44
CA PHE A 432 -7.91 -11.78 15.43
C PHE A 432 -8.13 -12.48 14.09
N CYS A 433 -7.14 -13.25 13.60
CA CYS A 433 -7.13 -13.78 12.24
C CYS A 433 -7.85 -15.13 12.13
N ILE A 434 -7.73 -16.00 13.14
CA ILE A 434 -8.32 -17.33 13.12
C ILE A 434 -9.68 -17.31 13.83
N ALA A 435 -9.67 -17.32 15.15
CA ALA A 435 -10.87 -17.36 15.99
C ALA A 435 -10.48 -16.98 17.42
N PRO A 436 -11.44 -16.63 18.29
CA PRO A 436 -11.14 -16.37 19.69
C PRO A 436 -10.42 -17.56 20.33
N LEU A 437 -9.37 -17.29 21.12
CA LEU A 437 -8.58 -18.31 21.83
C LEU A 437 -9.43 -19.21 22.77
N ASN A 438 -10.70 -18.88 22.97
CA ASN A 438 -11.67 -19.58 23.80
C ASN A 438 -12.27 -20.87 23.19
N ARG A 439 -11.78 -21.37 22.05
CA ARG A 439 -12.14 -22.72 21.55
C ARG A 439 -11.40 -23.87 22.27
N ILE A 440 -10.87 -23.64 23.46
CA ILE A 440 -10.46 -24.71 24.36
C ILE A 440 -11.71 -25.25 25.06
N GLY A 441 -12.36 -26.25 24.47
CA GLY A 441 -13.43 -26.99 25.15
C GLY A 441 -14.64 -27.44 24.32
N MET A 442 -14.44 -27.95 23.11
CA MET A 442 -15.37 -28.95 22.55
C MET A 442 -14.55 -30.02 21.83
N GLY A 443 -13.80 -30.78 22.62
CA GLY A 443 -13.36 -32.12 22.24
C GLY A 443 -14.40 -33.11 22.74
N ASP A 444 -15.00 -33.81 21.78
CA ASP A 444 -15.48 -35.18 21.81
C ASP A 444 -16.06 -35.72 23.14
N SER A 445 -17.40 -35.84 23.14
CA SER A 445 -18.11 -36.90 23.86
C SER A 445 -18.85 -37.76 22.85
#